data_AF-A0A923HS55-F1
#
_entry.id   AF-A0A923HS55-F1
#
_cell.length_a   1.000
_cell.length_b   1.000
_cell.length_c   1.000
_cell.angle_alpha   90.00
_cell.angle_beta   90.00
_cell.angle_gamma   90.00
#
_symmetry.space_group_name_H-M   'P 1'
#
loop_
_entity.id
_entity.type
_entity.pdbx_description
1 polymer ?
#
loop_
_entity_poly.entity_id
_entity_poly.type
_entity_poly.pdbx_seq_one_letter_code
_entity_poly.pdbx_strand_id
1 'polypeptide(L)'
;MTKHAEEFKYRVVQEYLEGPMGYVALGKKYGLQSSMVERWVGWYKTHGMDGLTKKFTFYSAEFKLSVLRHLWDNALSYSQVATHFNIRNPGILAQWVRLYRHG
;
A
#
# COMPACT_ATOMS: atom_id res chain seq x y z
N MET A 1 -5.47 -17.84 2.57
CA MET A 1 -6.02 -17.61 3.93
C MET A 1 -5.89 -16.12 4.32
N THR A 2 -6.57 -15.21 3.62
CA THR A 2 -6.39 -13.74 3.79
C THR A 2 -7.68 -12.93 3.87
N LYS A 3 -8.82 -13.50 3.45
CA LYS A 3 -10.12 -12.82 3.40
C LYS A 3 -10.52 -12.24 4.76
N HIS A 4 -10.39 -13.00 5.84
CA HIS A 4 -10.70 -12.53 7.20
C HIS A 4 -9.79 -11.39 7.68
N ALA A 5 -8.53 -11.34 7.22
CA ALA A 5 -7.63 -10.24 7.56
C ALA A 5 -7.96 -8.96 6.79
N GLU A 6 -8.46 -9.08 5.55
CA GLU A 6 -8.89 -7.94 4.73
C GLU A 6 -10.21 -7.37 5.23
N GLU A 7 -11.18 -8.23 5.55
CA GLU A 7 -12.45 -7.87 6.18
C GLU A 7 -12.23 -7.17 7.53
N PHE A 8 -11.29 -7.66 8.35
CA PHE A 8 -10.94 -7.01 9.62
C PHE A 8 -10.39 -5.59 9.40
N LYS A 9 -9.42 -5.42 8.50
CA LYS A 9 -8.88 -4.09 8.18
C LYS A 9 -9.96 -3.16 7.66
N TYR A 10 -10.84 -3.67 6.80
CA TYR A 10 -11.93 -2.89 6.24
C TYR A 10 -12.88 -2.41 7.33
N ARG A 11 -13.24 -3.27 8.29
CA ARG A 11 -14.06 -2.90 9.45
C ARG A 11 -13.43 -1.76 10.25
N VAL A 12 -12.12 -1.85 10.56
CA VAL A 12 -11.40 -0.80 11.29
C VAL A 12 -11.42 0.53 10.53
N VAL A 13 -11.24 0.48 9.20
CA VAL A 13 -11.29 1.68 8.35
C VAL A 13 -12.70 2.27 8.26
N GLN A 14 -13.74 1.44 8.09
CA GLN A 14 -15.13 1.91 8.07
C GLN A 14 -15.50 2.59 9.38
N GLU A 15 -15.13 2.01 10.52
CA GLU A 15 -15.41 2.62 11.82
C GLU A 15 -14.70 3.97 12.02
N TYR A 16 -13.52 4.15 11.41
CA TYR A 16 -12.85 5.45 11.35
C TYR A 16 -13.58 6.46 10.45
N LEU A 17 -14.10 6.01 9.31
CA LEU A 17 -14.74 6.88 8.33
C LEU A 17 -16.16 7.31 8.76
N GLU A 18 -16.87 6.43 9.47
CA GLU A 18 -18.26 6.63 9.88
C GLU A 18 -18.40 7.17 11.31
N GLY A 19 -17.39 6.94 12.15
CA GLY A 19 -17.42 7.27 13.57
C GLY A 19 -16.61 8.51 13.95
N PRO A 20 -16.87 9.09 15.13
CA PRO A 20 -16.07 10.20 15.67
C PRO A 20 -14.72 9.74 16.24
N MET A 21 -14.40 8.45 16.17
CA MET A 21 -13.21 7.88 16.80
C MET A 21 -11.94 8.17 16.00
N GLY A 22 -10.97 8.82 16.64
CA GLY A 22 -9.64 9.02 16.08
C GLY A 22 -8.77 7.74 16.07
N TYR A 23 -7.63 7.80 15.38
CA TYR A 23 -6.70 6.68 15.22
C TYR A 23 -6.27 6.03 16.54
N VAL A 24 -6.08 6.81 17.60
CA VAL A 24 -5.66 6.32 18.92
C VAL A 24 -6.77 5.51 19.59
N ALA A 25 -8.01 5.97 19.51
CA ALA A 25 -9.16 5.30 20.11
C ALA A 25 -9.44 3.96 19.42
N LEU A 26 -9.42 3.94 18.08
CA LEU A 26 -9.55 2.71 17.31
C LEU A 26 -8.38 1.75 17.55
N GLY A 27 -7.16 2.27 17.65
CA GLY A 27 -5.99 1.48 18.02
C GLY A 27 -6.22 0.73 19.33
N LYS A 28 -6.65 1.43 20.39
CA LYS A 28 -6.97 0.81 21.68
C LYS A 28 -8.11 -0.20 21.58
N LYS A 29 -9.21 0.13 20.88
CA LYS A 29 -10.38 -0.75 20.70
C LYS A 29 -10.00 -2.10 20.09
N TYR A 30 -9.10 -2.09 19.11
CA TYR A 30 -8.73 -3.27 18.34
C TYR A 30 -7.37 -3.88 18.74
N GLY A 31 -6.70 -3.35 19.77
CA GLY A 31 -5.36 -3.80 20.17
C GLY A 31 -4.28 -3.50 19.13
N LEU A 32 -4.44 -2.43 18.34
CA LEU A 32 -3.54 -2.00 17.28
C LEU A 32 -2.78 -0.74 17.67
N GLN A 33 -1.60 -0.56 17.06
CA GLN A 33 -0.90 0.72 17.09
C GLN A 33 -1.70 1.76 16.28
N SER A 34 -1.78 3.00 16.76
CA SER A 34 -2.50 4.08 16.04
C SER A 34 -1.95 4.31 14.63
N SER A 35 -0.62 4.21 14.46
CA SER A 35 0.06 4.30 13.16
C SER A 35 -0.35 3.20 12.17
N MET A 36 -0.76 2.02 12.67
CA MET A 36 -1.29 0.95 11.82
C MET A 36 -2.66 1.32 11.26
N VAL A 37 -3.52 1.90 12.11
CA VAL A 37 -4.86 2.36 11.73
C VAL A 37 -4.75 3.49 10.70
N GLU A 38 -3.92 4.49 10.99
CA GLU A 38 -3.63 5.62 10.09
C GLU A 38 -3.17 5.12 8.71
N ARG A 39 -2.24 4.15 8.69
CA ARG A 39 -1.74 3.57 7.44
C ARG A 39 -2.82 2.85 6.65
N TRP A 40 -3.69 2.06 7.29
CA TRP A 40 -4.79 1.38 6.60
C TRP A 40 -5.81 2.35 6.04
N VAL A 41 -6.16 3.39 6.81
CA VAL A 41 -7.06 4.45 6.36
C VAL A 41 -6.45 5.19 5.16
N GLY A 42 -5.17 5.55 5.23
CA GLY A 42 -4.46 6.20 4.12
C GLY A 42 -4.50 5.34 2.85
N TRP A 43 -4.12 4.07 2.94
CA TRP A 43 -4.16 3.15 1.81
C TRP A 43 -5.57 2.95 1.24
N TYR A 44 -6.58 2.86 2.09
CA TYR A 44 -7.97 2.76 1.64
C TYR A 44 -8.44 4.03 0.94
N LYS A 45 -8.07 5.22 1.44
CA LYS A 45 -8.41 6.49 0.79
C LYS A 45 -7.76 6.62 -0.60
N THR A 46 -6.56 6.08 -0.79
CA THR A 46 -5.85 6.15 -2.09
C THR A 46 -6.25 5.04 -3.06
N HIS A 47 -6.49 3.82 -2.57
CA HIS A 47 -6.62 2.61 -3.41
C HIS A 47 -7.88 1.79 -3.13
N GLY A 48 -8.79 2.26 -2.29
CA GLY A 48 -9.97 1.49 -1.87
C GLY A 48 -9.59 0.16 -1.22
N MET A 49 -10.35 -0.90 -1.53
CA MET A 49 -10.11 -2.24 -1.00
C MET A 49 -8.71 -2.79 -1.36
N ASP A 50 -8.16 -2.40 -2.52
CA ASP A 50 -6.82 -2.83 -2.95
C ASP A 50 -5.70 -2.27 -2.06
N GLY A 51 -5.97 -1.19 -1.31
CA GLY A 51 -5.05 -0.69 -0.27
C GLY A 51 -4.91 -1.65 0.92
N LEU A 52 -5.99 -2.37 1.23
CA LEU A 52 -6.08 -3.26 2.39
C LEU A 52 -5.67 -4.70 2.09
N THR A 53 -5.65 -5.08 0.81
CA THR A 53 -5.25 -6.42 0.37
C THR A 53 -3.82 -6.78 0.78
N LYS A 54 -3.59 -8.08 0.95
CA LYS A 54 -2.22 -8.58 1.13
C LYS A 54 -1.47 -8.38 -0.19
N LYS A 55 -0.42 -7.56 -0.17
CA LYS A 55 0.45 -7.40 -1.34
C LYS A 55 1.37 -8.60 -1.50
N PHE A 56 1.58 -8.98 -2.75
CA PHE A 56 2.45 -10.07 -3.14
C PHE A 56 3.89 -9.81 -2.64
N THR A 57 4.52 -10.85 -2.10
CA THR A 57 5.97 -10.86 -1.82
C THR A 57 6.80 -11.00 -3.09
N PHE A 58 6.16 -11.41 -4.19
CA PHE A 58 6.77 -11.59 -5.51
C PHE A 58 6.06 -10.73 -6.55
N TYR A 59 6.83 -9.88 -7.23
CA TYR A 59 6.38 -9.11 -8.38
C TYR A 59 6.85 -9.83 -9.65
N SER A 60 5.95 -10.09 -10.59
CA SER A 60 6.29 -10.73 -11.86
C SER A 60 7.20 -9.83 -12.70
N ALA A 61 7.93 -10.40 -13.66
CA ALA A 61 8.80 -9.64 -14.55
C ALA A 61 8.01 -8.61 -15.37
N GLU A 62 6.82 -8.99 -15.85
CA GLU A 62 5.92 -8.13 -16.61
C GLU A 62 5.45 -6.94 -15.76
N PHE A 63 5.09 -7.18 -14.50
CA PHE A 63 4.70 -6.10 -13.59
C PHE A 63 5.86 -5.15 -13.30
N LYS A 64 7.06 -5.68 -13.02
CA LYS A 64 8.25 -4.83 -12.82
C LYS A 64 8.52 -3.97 -14.04
N LEU A 65 8.40 -4.53 -15.24
CA LEU A 65 8.61 -3.81 -16.49
C LEU A 65 7.56 -2.71 -16.70
N SER A 66 6.28 -2.96 -16.42
CA SER A 66 5.24 -1.93 -16.55
C SER A 66 5.47 -0.77 -15.58
N VAL A 67 5.90 -1.05 -14.35
CA VAL A 67 6.24 -0.04 -13.34
C VAL A 67 7.44 0.80 -13.78
N LEU A 68 8.51 0.17 -14.29
CA LEU A 68 9.71 0.87 -14.77
C LEU A 68 9.43 1.74 -16.00
N ARG A 69 8.62 1.26 -16.95
CA ARG A 69 8.19 2.06 -18.10
C ARG A 69 7.43 3.30 -17.66
N HIS A 70 6.43 3.13 -16.79
CA HIS A 70 5.66 4.26 -16.27
C HIS A 70 6.52 5.29 -15.52
N LEU A 71 7.53 4.85 -14.78
CA LEU A 71 8.51 5.72 -14.15
C LEU A 71 9.26 6.58 -15.17
N TRP A 72 9.75 5.98 -16.26
CA TRP A 72 10.52 6.69 -17.28
C TRP A 72 9.64 7.59 -18.16
N ASP A 73 8.48 7.12 -18.58
CA ASP A 73 7.57 7.84 -19.46
C ASP A 73 6.99 9.11 -18.81
N ASN A 74 6.85 9.11 -17.49
CA ASN A 74 6.23 10.20 -16.73
C ASN A 74 7.22 11.00 -15.87
N ALA A 75 8.52 10.68 -15.93
CA ALA A 75 9.58 11.30 -15.13
C ALA A 75 9.24 11.45 -13.63
N LEU A 76 8.52 10.45 -13.09
CA LEU A 76 8.02 10.48 -11.71
C LEU A 76 9.11 10.12 -10.70
N SER A 77 8.94 10.56 -9.46
CA SER A 77 9.76 10.06 -8.36
C SER A 77 9.39 8.61 -7.99
N TYR A 78 10.33 7.87 -7.40
CA TYR A 78 10.06 6.53 -6.88
C TYR A 78 8.88 6.51 -5.91
N SER A 79 8.73 7.53 -5.07
CA SER A 79 7.59 7.63 -4.15
C SER A 79 6.26 7.79 -4.88
N GLN A 80 6.20 8.59 -5.94
CA GLN A 80 4.98 8.77 -6.74
C GLN A 80 4.60 7.49 -7.48
N VAL A 81 5.57 6.83 -8.13
CA VAL A 81 5.33 5.55 -8.82
C VAL A 81 4.92 4.47 -7.83
N ALA A 82 5.59 4.42 -6.66
CA ALA A 82 5.25 3.47 -5.62
C ALA A 82 3.82 3.69 -5.11
N THR A 83 3.40 4.94 -4.92
CA THR A 83 2.00 5.26 -4.61
C THR A 83 1.08 4.80 -5.74
N HIS A 84 1.34 5.18 -7.00
CA HIS A 84 0.48 4.84 -8.14
C HIS A 84 0.25 3.33 -8.28
N PHE A 85 1.30 2.52 -8.15
CA PHE A 85 1.24 1.06 -8.25
C PHE A 85 1.00 0.36 -6.90
N ASN A 86 0.72 1.12 -5.84
CA ASN A 86 0.45 0.60 -4.49
C ASN A 86 1.58 -0.33 -3.97
N ILE A 87 2.82 0.10 -4.20
CA ILE A 87 4.07 -0.51 -3.72
C ILE A 87 4.44 0.14 -2.39
N ARG A 88 4.45 -0.67 -1.32
CA ARG A 88 4.67 -0.18 0.05
C ARG A 88 6.11 0.21 0.37
N ASN A 89 7.07 -0.23 -0.43
CA ASN A 89 8.48 0.09 -0.27
C ASN A 89 9.01 0.75 -1.55
N PRO A 90 9.03 2.09 -1.63
CA PRO A 90 9.58 2.80 -2.79
C PRO A 90 11.04 2.43 -3.10
N GLY A 91 11.82 2.02 -2.08
CA GLY A 91 13.21 1.61 -2.25
C GLY A 91 13.40 0.38 -3.15
N ILE A 92 12.38 -0.47 -3.30
CA ILE A 92 12.44 -1.64 -4.19
C ILE A 92 12.55 -1.22 -5.67
N LEU A 93 12.06 -0.03 -6.03
CA LEU A 93 12.13 0.49 -7.39
C LEU A 93 13.56 0.79 -7.82
N ALA A 94 14.38 1.34 -6.92
CA ALA A 94 15.80 1.56 -7.18
C ALA A 94 16.53 0.26 -7.48
N GLN A 95 16.18 -0.82 -6.75
CA GLN A 95 16.71 -2.16 -7.03
C GLN A 95 16.28 -2.67 -8.41
N TRP A 96 15.02 -2.48 -8.80
CA TRP A 96 14.54 -2.91 -10.12
C TRP A 96 15.21 -2.15 -11.26
N VAL A 97 15.36 -0.82 -11.13
CA VAL A 97 16.09 0.01 -12.11
C VAL A 97 17.53 -0.48 -12.25
N ARG A 98 18.21 -0.76 -11.14
CA ARG A 98 19.59 -1.26 -11.15
C ARG A 98 19.67 -2.62 -11.84
N LEU A 99 18.80 -3.56 -11.49
CA LEU A 99 18.78 -4.90 -12.10
C LEU A 99 18.48 -4.84 -13.61
N TYR A 100 17.62 -3.93 -14.05
CA TYR A 100 17.33 -3.74 -15.47
C TYR A 100 18.52 -3.16 -16.25
N ARG A 101 19.29 -2.23 -15.64
CA ARG A 101 20.43 -1.58 -16.29
C ARG A 101 21.71 -2.42 -16.35
N HIS A 102 21.83 -3.40 -15.46
CA HIS A 102 22.98 -4.32 -15.39
C HIS A 102 22.65 -5.74 -15.88
N GLY A 103 21.50 -5.91 -16.55
CA GLY A 103 21.06 -7.16 -17.18
C GLY A 103 21.48 -7.24 -18.63
#